data_AF-A0A9X0XDK4-F1
#
_entry.id   AF-A0A9X0XDK4-F1
#
_cell.length_a   1.000
_cell.length_b   1.000
_cell.length_c   1.000
_cell.angle_alpha   90.00
_cell.angle_beta   90.00
_cell.angle_gamma   90.00
#
_symmetry.space_group_name_H-M   'P 1'
#
loop_
_entity.id
_entity.type
_entity.pdbx_description
1 polymer ?
#
loop_
_entity_poly.entity_id
_entity_poly.type
_entity_poly.pdbx_seq_one_letter_code
_entity_poly.pdbx_strand_id
1 'polypeptide(L)'
;MDNSYPFLRFHTGARSFLARSKQHIEAFETTEALEHIFYAALELRFGIEARLNEYLGPALKSIGKDKKDISDYVATKLLKRLLAIDPDAGRASTVRLTNEQRGRATVLQFTPVSGRLAAIHGQLGELLHFKFFTNNEHWMMRKPLGGKPHRSVADYLPLIKEGINELEHATSGSLLSSPKFTRLVEEVIEESTGEPPADGEA
;
A
#
# COMPACT_ATOMS: atom_id res chain seq x y z
N MET A 1 34.71 20.68 -8.68
CA MET A 1 34.70 19.31 -9.22
C MET A 1 33.26 18.90 -9.36
N ASP A 2 32.79 18.89 -10.61
CA ASP A 2 31.42 18.60 -11.00
C ASP A 2 31.23 17.08 -11.02
N ASN A 3 30.54 16.55 -10.00
CA ASN A 3 30.41 15.11 -9.75
C ASN A 3 29.21 14.54 -10.54
N SER A 4 29.21 14.81 -11.85
CA SER A 4 28.14 14.45 -12.77
C SER A 4 28.34 13.03 -13.34
N TYR A 5 28.25 12.03 -12.48
CA TYR A 5 27.98 10.66 -12.93
C TYR A 5 26.46 10.48 -13.04
N PRO A 6 25.94 9.88 -14.11
CA PRO A 6 24.53 9.48 -14.18
C PRO A 6 24.35 8.27 -13.27
N PHE A 7 24.31 8.50 -11.94
CA PHE A 7 23.78 7.51 -11.03
C PHE A 7 22.36 7.25 -11.48
N LEU A 8 22.11 6.06 -12.04
CA LEU A 8 20.77 5.53 -12.25
C LEU A 8 20.04 5.63 -10.91
N ARG A 9 19.21 6.68 -10.75
CA ARG A 9 18.41 6.86 -9.55
C ARG A 9 17.26 5.86 -9.60
N PHE A 10 17.51 4.68 -9.07
CA PHE A 10 16.47 3.66 -8.94
C PHE A 10 15.55 4.03 -7.78
N HIS A 11 14.38 4.57 -8.11
CA HIS A 11 13.39 4.96 -7.10
C HIS A 11 12.66 3.72 -6.59
N THR A 12 12.67 3.54 -5.26
CA THR A 12 12.11 2.39 -4.53
C THR A 12 10.84 2.74 -3.75
N GLY A 13 10.16 3.83 -4.10
CA GLY A 13 8.86 4.18 -3.52
C GLY A 13 7.72 3.37 -4.15
N ALA A 14 6.59 3.27 -3.44
CA ALA A 14 5.43 2.50 -3.90
C ALA A 14 4.94 2.93 -5.30
N ARG A 15 4.93 4.25 -5.55
CA ARG A 15 4.53 4.83 -6.85
C ARG A 15 5.47 4.43 -7.99
N SER A 16 6.76 4.27 -7.71
CA SER A 16 7.75 3.88 -8.72
C SER A 16 7.60 2.42 -9.13
N PHE A 17 7.39 1.54 -8.13
CA PHE A 17 7.04 0.14 -8.36
C PHE A 17 5.71 -0.01 -9.14
N LEU A 18 4.68 0.74 -8.75
CA LEU A 18 3.40 0.78 -9.48
C LEU A 18 3.57 1.19 -10.94
N ALA A 19 4.34 2.25 -11.20
CA ALA A 19 4.59 2.72 -12.56
C ALA A 19 5.27 1.66 -13.44
N ARG A 20 6.30 0.98 -12.91
CA ARG A 20 6.97 -0.11 -13.62
C ARG A 20 6.05 -1.32 -13.85
N SER A 21 5.25 -1.68 -12.85
CA SER A 21 4.25 -2.75 -13.01
C SER A 21 3.26 -2.44 -14.14
N LYS A 22 2.75 -1.21 -14.22
CA LYS A 22 1.90 -0.74 -15.33
C LYS A 22 2.60 -0.83 -16.68
N GLN A 23 3.85 -0.36 -16.77
CA GLN A 23 4.66 -0.44 -18.00
C GLN A 23 4.85 -1.88 -18.48
N HIS A 24 5.07 -2.83 -17.56
CA HIS A 24 5.19 -4.22 -17.94
C HIS A 24 3.86 -4.79 -18.46
N ILE A 25 2.71 -4.44 -17.88
CA ILE A 25 1.40 -4.86 -18.41
C ILE A 25 1.15 -4.29 -19.82
N GLU A 26 1.45 -3.01 -20.04
CA GLU A 26 1.33 -2.37 -21.37
C GLU A 26 2.25 -3.05 -22.41
N ALA A 27 3.49 -3.34 -22.03
CA ALA A 27 4.44 -4.06 -22.90
C ALA A 27 3.98 -5.50 -23.19
N PHE A 28 3.38 -6.19 -22.20
CA PHE A 28 2.78 -7.50 -22.42
C PHE A 28 1.63 -7.43 -23.43
N GLU A 29 0.74 -6.43 -23.33
CA GLU A 29 -0.37 -6.25 -24.26
C GLU A 29 0.09 -6.00 -25.71
N THR A 30 1.32 -5.51 -25.89
CA THR A 30 1.91 -5.27 -27.21
C THR A 30 2.71 -6.47 -27.73
N THR A 31 3.49 -7.13 -26.86
CA THR A 31 4.51 -8.13 -27.26
C THR A 31 4.10 -9.57 -26.99
N GLU A 32 3.11 -9.79 -26.12
CA GLU A 32 2.72 -11.09 -25.57
C GLU A 32 3.87 -11.88 -24.90
N ALA A 33 4.95 -11.19 -24.52
CA ALA A 33 6.12 -11.79 -23.88
C ALA A 33 5.86 -11.99 -22.37
N LEU A 34 5.85 -13.25 -21.92
CA LEU A 34 5.39 -13.66 -20.59
C LEU A 34 6.28 -13.10 -19.45
N GLU A 35 7.53 -12.77 -19.76
CA GLU A 35 8.50 -12.14 -18.86
C GLU A 35 7.89 -10.89 -18.22
N HIS A 36 7.13 -10.13 -18.99
CA HIS A 36 6.45 -8.93 -18.51
C HIS A 36 5.41 -9.23 -17.42
N ILE A 37 4.74 -10.39 -17.45
CA ILE A 37 3.80 -10.76 -16.37
C ILE A 37 4.55 -10.99 -15.06
N PHE A 38 5.71 -11.66 -15.12
CA PHE A 38 6.53 -11.90 -13.93
C PHE A 38 7.11 -10.60 -13.37
N TYR A 39 7.64 -9.74 -14.22
CA TYR A 39 8.13 -8.44 -13.78
C TYR A 39 7.00 -7.56 -13.23
N ALA A 40 5.83 -7.53 -13.88
CA ALA A 40 4.67 -6.81 -13.37
C ALA A 40 4.26 -7.30 -11.97
N ALA A 41 4.20 -8.62 -11.76
CA ALA A 41 3.88 -9.22 -10.48
C ALA A 41 4.94 -8.93 -9.40
N LEU A 42 6.22 -9.00 -9.75
CA LEU A 42 7.33 -8.70 -8.84
C LEU A 42 7.32 -7.23 -8.41
N GLU A 43 7.24 -6.32 -9.38
CA GLU A 43 7.14 -4.88 -9.14
C GLU A 43 5.92 -4.55 -8.26
N LEU A 44 4.77 -5.17 -8.54
CA LEU A 44 3.56 -4.97 -7.75
C LEU A 44 3.72 -5.43 -6.30
N ARG A 45 4.35 -6.59 -6.06
CA ARG A 45 4.64 -7.06 -4.69
C ARG A 45 5.51 -6.08 -3.94
N PHE A 46 6.59 -5.61 -4.56
CA PHE A 46 7.47 -4.60 -3.96
C PHE A 46 6.76 -3.27 -3.74
N GLY A 47 5.85 -2.86 -4.63
CA GLY A 47 5.05 -1.65 -4.45
C GLY A 47 4.13 -1.71 -3.23
N ILE A 48 3.48 -2.86 -3.00
CA ILE A 48 2.64 -3.09 -1.82
C ILE A 48 3.48 -3.05 -0.53
N GLU A 49 4.62 -3.73 -0.53
CA GLU A 49 5.56 -3.72 0.60
C GLU A 49 6.09 -2.32 0.89
N ALA A 50 6.50 -1.59 -0.16
CA ALA A 50 6.97 -0.22 -0.04
C ALA A 50 5.89 0.69 0.56
N ARG A 51 4.64 0.56 0.12
CA ARG A 51 3.54 1.39 0.65
C ARG A 51 3.27 1.12 2.13
N LEU A 52 3.29 -0.14 2.55
CA LEU A 52 3.15 -0.50 3.96
C LEU A 52 4.34 0.02 4.79
N ASN A 53 5.56 -0.01 4.25
CA ASN A 53 6.74 0.53 4.92
C ASN A 53 6.78 2.07 4.98
N GLU A 54 6.20 2.74 4.00
CA GLU A 54 5.97 4.19 4.01
C GLU A 54 5.08 4.59 5.19
N TYR A 55 4.03 3.79 5.50
CA TYR A 55 3.12 4.01 6.63
C TYR A 55 3.67 3.54 7.98
N LEU A 56 4.32 2.39 8.02
CA LEU A 56 4.92 1.86 9.24
C LEU A 56 6.03 2.76 9.79
N GLY A 57 6.77 3.48 8.93
CA GLY A 57 7.83 4.38 9.36
C GLY A 57 7.35 5.45 10.36
N PRO A 58 6.40 6.32 9.99
CA PRO A 58 5.77 7.26 10.91
C PRO A 58 5.08 6.58 12.11
N ALA A 59 4.37 5.47 11.90
CA ALA A 59 3.67 4.78 12.97
C ALA A 59 4.62 4.25 14.06
N LEU A 60 5.72 3.59 13.68
CA LEU A 60 6.74 3.11 14.62
C LEU A 60 7.42 4.26 15.38
N LYS A 61 7.74 5.35 14.68
CA LYS A 61 8.30 6.55 15.32
C LYS A 61 7.38 7.11 16.39
N SER A 62 6.06 7.05 16.19
CA SER A 62 5.08 7.55 17.16
C SER A 62 5.07 6.78 18.49
N ILE A 63 5.64 5.57 18.53
CA ILE A 63 5.79 4.75 19.74
C ILE A 63 7.27 4.55 20.14
N GLY A 64 8.17 5.40 19.63
CA GLY A 64 9.61 5.35 19.96
C GLY A 64 10.37 4.16 19.38
N LYS A 65 9.85 3.51 18.32
CA LYS A 65 10.50 2.38 17.63
C LYS A 65 11.07 2.78 16.28
N ASP A 66 12.00 1.98 15.76
CA ASP A 66 12.66 2.22 14.47
C ASP A 66 12.32 1.12 13.45
N LYS A 67 12.52 1.40 12.15
CA LYS A 67 12.31 0.46 11.04
C LYS A 67 13.16 -0.80 11.14
N LYS A 68 14.28 -0.77 11.86
CA LYS A 68 15.14 -1.94 12.11
C LYS A 68 14.41 -3.07 12.83
N ASP A 69 13.30 -2.76 13.50
CA ASP A 69 12.46 -3.74 14.19
C ASP A 69 11.53 -4.52 13.23
N ILE A 70 11.57 -4.24 11.92
CA ILE A 70 10.80 -4.94 10.89
C ILE A 70 11.68 -6.04 10.28
N SER A 71 11.40 -7.31 10.61
CA SER A 71 12.08 -8.48 10.05
C SER A 71 11.26 -9.24 8.99
N ASP A 72 9.95 -8.96 8.91
CA ASP A 72 9.02 -9.64 8.01
C ASP A 72 8.65 -8.72 6.82
N TYR A 73 8.72 -9.24 5.60
CA TYR A 73 8.38 -8.52 4.36
C TYR A 73 7.03 -8.99 3.76
N VAL A 74 6.27 -9.79 4.51
CA VAL A 74 4.96 -10.28 4.08
C VAL A 74 3.90 -9.19 4.30
N ALA A 75 3.23 -8.74 3.23
CA ALA A 75 2.30 -7.61 3.29
C ALA A 75 1.18 -7.78 4.34
N THR A 76 0.61 -8.98 4.48
CA THR A 76 -0.44 -9.24 5.48
C THR A 76 0.07 -9.08 6.92
N LYS A 77 1.32 -9.48 7.19
CA LYS A 77 1.96 -9.29 8.50
C LYS A 77 2.28 -7.83 8.75
N LEU A 78 2.81 -7.14 7.75
CA LEU A 78 3.09 -5.70 7.80
C LEU A 78 1.82 -4.89 8.06
N LEU A 79 0.72 -5.19 7.36
CA LEU A 79 -0.58 -4.56 7.58
C LEU A 79 -1.11 -4.84 8.99
N LYS A 80 -1.08 -6.09 9.46
CA LYS A 80 -1.49 -6.43 10.83
C LYS A 80 -0.69 -5.65 11.88
N ARG A 81 0.62 -5.49 11.66
CA ARG A 81 1.48 -4.70 12.54
C ARG A 81 1.14 -3.22 12.50
N LEU A 82 0.87 -2.66 11.32
CA LEU A 82 0.46 -1.26 11.18
C LEU A 82 -0.82 -1.00 11.96
N LEU A 83 -1.84 -1.84 11.78
CA LEU A 83 -3.13 -1.70 12.45
C LEU A 83 -3.05 -1.91 13.98
N ALA A 84 -2.07 -2.67 14.46
CA ALA A 84 -1.81 -2.82 15.89
C ALA A 84 -1.22 -1.55 16.53
N ILE A 85 -0.49 -0.74 15.75
CA ILE A 85 0.12 0.52 16.22
C ILE A 85 -0.83 1.70 16.00
N ASP A 86 -1.49 1.71 14.85
CA ASP A 86 -2.44 2.74 14.42
C ASP A 86 -3.71 2.07 13.88
N PRO A 87 -4.71 1.81 14.75
CA PRO A 87 -5.98 1.20 14.35
C PRO A 87 -6.73 1.98 13.27
N ASP A 88 -6.52 3.30 13.19
CA ASP A 88 -7.18 4.17 12.23
C ASP A 88 -6.50 4.13 10.85
N ALA A 89 -5.30 3.55 10.73
CA ALA A 89 -4.61 3.35 9.46
C ALA A 89 -5.34 2.39 8.51
N GLY A 90 -6.40 1.72 8.96
CA GLY A 90 -7.30 0.92 8.13
C GLY A 90 -8.43 1.72 7.47
N ARG A 91 -8.53 3.02 7.74
CA ARG A 91 -9.62 3.89 7.27
C ARG A 91 -9.06 5.02 6.41
N ALA A 92 -9.78 5.35 5.33
CA ALA A 92 -9.49 6.55 4.55
C ALA A 92 -9.85 7.80 5.36
N SER A 93 -9.05 8.85 5.23
CA SER A 93 -9.28 10.11 5.93
C SER A 93 -8.81 11.29 5.09
N THR A 94 -9.47 12.43 5.30
CA THR A 94 -9.23 13.66 4.55
C THR A 94 -9.07 14.82 5.52
N VAL A 95 -8.00 15.58 5.37
CA VAL A 95 -7.74 16.83 6.10
C VAL A 95 -7.93 17.99 5.13
N ARG A 96 -8.84 18.91 5.47
CA ARG A 96 -9.02 20.16 4.73
C ARG A 96 -8.44 21.31 5.54
N LEU A 97 -7.40 21.95 5.00
CA LEU A 97 -6.79 23.14 5.57
C LEU A 97 -7.34 24.36 4.83
N THR A 98 -8.05 25.24 5.53
CA THR A 98 -8.63 26.47 4.94
C THR A 98 -7.90 27.69 5.47
N ASN A 99 -7.39 28.53 4.57
CA ASN A 99 -6.88 29.85 4.91
C ASN A 99 -8.04 30.85 4.87
N GLU A 100 -8.54 31.24 6.05
CA GLU A 100 -9.69 32.13 6.19
C GLU A 100 -9.45 33.51 5.55
N GLN A 101 -8.22 34.04 5.63
CA GLN A 101 -7.88 35.35 5.08
C GLN A 101 -7.86 35.38 3.54
N ARG A 102 -7.55 34.25 2.90
CA ARG A 102 -7.39 34.16 1.43
C ARG A 102 -8.48 33.34 0.74
N GLY A 103 -9.39 32.73 1.50
CA GLY A 103 -10.43 31.83 0.98
C GLY A 103 -9.90 30.58 0.27
N ARG A 104 -8.62 30.23 0.42
CA ARG A 104 -8.00 29.07 -0.25
C ARG A 104 -8.04 27.85 0.65
N ALA A 105 -8.37 26.69 0.08
CA ALA A 105 -8.36 25.41 0.78
C ALA A 105 -7.39 24.43 0.12
N THR A 106 -6.64 23.71 0.94
CA THR A 106 -5.80 22.57 0.53
C THR A 106 -6.36 21.30 1.15
N VAL A 107 -6.50 20.25 0.34
CA VAL A 107 -7.00 18.95 0.79
C VAL A 107 -5.85 17.95 0.80
N LEU A 108 -5.67 17.26 1.92
CA LEU A 108 -4.71 16.18 2.11
C LEU A 108 -5.47 14.90 2.40
N GLN A 109 -5.07 13.79 1.81
CA GLN A 109 -5.78 12.52 1.93
C GLN A 109 -4.84 11.41 2.36
N PHE A 110 -5.32 10.54 3.25
CA PHE A 110 -4.71 9.27 3.57
C PHE A 110 -5.57 8.15 2.98
N THR A 111 -4.98 7.27 2.19
CA THR A 111 -5.66 6.14 1.55
C THR A 111 -5.06 4.82 2.04
N PRO A 112 -5.81 3.99 2.80
CA PRO A 112 -5.24 2.82 3.47
C PRO A 112 -4.81 1.74 2.47
N VAL A 113 -3.85 0.92 2.88
CA VAL A 113 -3.60 -0.37 2.21
C VAL A 113 -4.71 -1.34 2.63
N SER A 114 -5.54 -1.75 1.68
CA SER A 114 -6.66 -2.66 1.96
C SER A 114 -6.16 -4.07 2.33
N GLY A 115 -6.99 -4.81 3.09
CA GLY A 115 -6.72 -6.23 3.35
C GLY A 115 -6.69 -7.05 2.05
N ARG A 116 -7.46 -6.64 1.03
CA ARG A 116 -7.47 -7.26 -0.29
C ARG A 116 -6.13 -7.06 -0.99
N LEU A 117 -5.60 -5.84 -1.02
CA LEU A 117 -4.29 -5.54 -1.59
C LEU A 117 -3.17 -6.34 -0.91
N ALA A 118 -3.21 -6.45 0.43
CA ALA A 118 -2.27 -7.28 1.16
C ALA A 118 -2.41 -8.79 0.84
N ALA A 119 -3.62 -9.28 0.55
CA ALA A 119 -3.83 -10.66 0.11
C ALA A 119 -3.32 -10.91 -1.32
N ILE A 120 -3.50 -9.94 -2.22
CA ILE A 120 -2.96 -9.99 -3.59
C ILE A 120 -1.45 -10.19 -3.57
N HIS A 121 -0.71 -9.50 -2.68
CA HIS A 121 0.73 -9.71 -2.50
C HIS A 121 1.12 -11.18 -2.26
N GLY A 122 0.35 -11.90 -1.42
CA GLY A 122 0.56 -13.31 -1.14
C GLY A 122 0.23 -14.20 -2.35
N GLN A 123 -0.88 -13.92 -3.03
CA GLN A 123 -1.31 -14.66 -4.23
C GLN A 123 -0.31 -14.49 -5.39
N LEU A 124 0.25 -13.29 -5.58
CA LEU A 124 1.34 -13.05 -6.53
C LEU A 124 2.64 -13.78 -6.13
N GLY A 125 2.85 -14.00 -4.83
CA GLY A 125 3.94 -14.84 -4.34
C GLY A 125 3.83 -16.28 -4.84
N GLU A 126 2.62 -16.82 -4.99
CA GLU A 126 2.41 -18.17 -5.57
C GLU A 126 2.89 -18.24 -7.02
N LEU A 127 2.56 -17.24 -7.85
CA LEU A 127 2.98 -17.15 -9.25
C LEU A 127 4.51 -17.13 -9.40
N LEU A 128 5.19 -16.42 -8.50
CA LEU A 128 6.64 -16.24 -8.54
C LEU A 128 7.42 -17.40 -7.91
N HIS A 129 6.73 -18.34 -7.28
CA HIS A 129 7.37 -19.44 -6.57
C HIS A 129 7.73 -20.59 -7.53
N PHE A 130 8.91 -21.19 -7.37
CA PHE A 130 9.39 -22.31 -8.21
C PHE A 130 8.35 -23.44 -8.40
N LYS A 131 7.65 -23.78 -7.31
CA LYS A 131 6.56 -24.79 -7.30
C LYS A 131 5.42 -24.51 -8.29
N PHE A 132 5.18 -23.25 -8.68
CA PHE A 132 4.19 -22.94 -9.70
C PHE A 132 4.59 -23.60 -11.03
N PHE A 133 5.85 -23.49 -11.44
CA PHE A 133 6.35 -24.03 -12.69
C PHE A 133 6.41 -25.56 -12.69
N THR A 134 6.80 -26.17 -11.55
CA THR A 134 6.87 -27.64 -11.47
C THR A 134 5.51 -28.31 -11.42
N ASN A 135 4.49 -27.60 -10.93
CA ASN A 135 3.15 -28.18 -10.73
C ASN A 135 2.19 -27.86 -11.88
N ASN A 136 2.57 -26.97 -12.81
CA ASN A 136 1.74 -26.56 -13.93
C ASN A 136 2.49 -26.75 -15.25
N GLU A 137 2.31 -27.90 -15.89
CA GLU A 137 2.97 -28.25 -17.16
C GLU A 137 2.79 -27.20 -18.26
N HIS A 138 1.61 -26.56 -18.28
CA HIS A 138 1.22 -25.58 -19.30
C HIS A 138 1.31 -24.14 -18.80
N TRP A 139 2.19 -23.84 -17.84
CA TRP A 139 2.31 -22.51 -17.25
C TRP A 139 2.55 -21.41 -18.31
N MET A 140 3.26 -21.74 -19.38
CA MET A 140 3.62 -20.83 -20.49
C MET A 140 2.49 -20.54 -21.48
N MET A 141 1.28 -21.07 -21.26
CA MET A 141 0.15 -20.77 -22.14
C MET A 141 -0.26 -19.30 -22.03
N ARG A 142 -0.47 -18.65 -23.18
CA ARG A 142 -0.88 -17.23 -23.25
C ARG A 142 -2.35 -17.00 -22.90
N LYS A 143 -3.15 -18.07 -22.93
CA LYS A 143 -4.58 -18.02 -22.61
C LYS A 143 -4.80 -18.59 -21.20
N PRO A 144 -5.72 -18.00 -20.42
CA PRO A 144 -6.09 -18.54 -19.13
C PRO A 144 -6.64 -19.97 -19.31
N LEU A 145 -6.22 -20.87 -18.44
CA LEU A 145 -6.62 -22.28 -18.44
C LEU A 145 -7.74 -22.56 -17.42
N GLY A 146 -8.12 -21.57 -16.61
CA GLY A 146 -9.33 -21.62 -15.79
C GLY A 146 -9.14 -22.22 -14.39
N GLY A 147 -7.90 -22.56 -14.00
CA GLY A 147 -7.59 -22.90 -12.61
C GLY A 147 -7.16 -24.35 -12.40
N LYS A 148 -7.39 -24.90 -11.20
CA LYS A 148 -6.83 -26.21 -10.86
C LYS A 148 -7.49 -27.34 -11.68
N PRO A 149 -6.72 -28.31 -12.21
CA PRO A 149 -5.29 -28.51 -11.97
C PRO A 149 -4.35 -27.73 -12.92
N HIS A 150 -4.86 -27.13 -13.99
CA HIS A 150 -4.06 -26.49 -15.03
C HIS A 150 -4.09 -24.96 -14.94
N ARG A 151 -3.03 -24.35 -14.40
CA ARG A 151 -2.86 -22.89 -14.46
C ARG A 151 -1.81 -22.49 -15.48
N SER A 152 -2.08 -21.38 -16.14
CA SER A 152 -1.13 -20.60 -16.91
C SER A 152 -0.75 -19.32 -16.15
N VAL A 153 0.30 -18.65 -16.60
CA VAL A 153 0.66 -17.31 -16.12
C VAL A 153 -0.43 -16.30 -16.49
N ALA A 154 -1.13 -16.50 -17.62
CA ALA A 154 -2.23 -15.63 -18.04
C ALA A 154 -3.43 -15.66 -17.08
N ASP A 155 -3.61 -16.73 -16.29
CA ASP A 155 -4.65 -16.79 -15.24
C ASP A 155 -4.42 -15.75 -14.12
N TYR A 156 -3.21 -15.20 -13.99
CA TYR A 156 -2.89 -14.16 -13.00
C TYR A 156 -3.06 -12.74 -13.53
N LEU A 157 -3.30 -12.54 -14.83
CA LEU A 157 -3.49 -11.19 -15.40
C LEU A 157 -4.62 -10.41 -14.72
N PRO A 158 -5.81 -10.99 -14.45
CA PRO A 158 -6.86 -10.27 -13.73
C PRO A 158 -6.41 -9.84 -12.33
N LEU A 159 -5.68 -10.72 -11.62
CA LEU A 159 -5.17 -10.45 -10.28
C LEU A 159 -4.13 -9.32 -10.28
N ILE A 160 -3.24 -9.28 -11.27
CA ILE A 160 -2.25 -8.21 -11.40
C ILE A 160 -2.94 -6.88 -11.70
N LYS A 161 -3.90 -6.86 -12.63
CA LYS A 161 -4.69 -5.66 -12.94
C LYS A 161 -5.47 -5.16 -11.72
N GLU A 162 -6.08 -6.06 -10.96
CA GLU A 162 -6.73 -5.73 -9.69
C GLU A 162 -5.74 -5.11 -8.70
N GLY A 163 -4.58 -5.74 -8.50
CA GLY A 163 -3.57 -5.21 -7.58
C GLY A 163 -2.98 -3.87 -8.01
N ILE A 164 -2.84 -3.62 -9.31
CA ILE A 164 -2.47 -2.30 -9.86
C ILE A 164 -3.49 -1.25 -9.45
N ASN A 165 -4.79 -1.52 -9.64
CA ASN A 165 -5.86 -0.57 -9.31
C ASN A 165 -5.93 -0.29 -7.80
N GLU A 166 -5.82 -1.35 -6.99
CA GLU A 166 -5.80 -1.24 -5.52
C GLU A 166 -4.56 -0.47 -5.04
N LEU A 167 -3.37 -0.72 -5.59
CA LEU A 167 -2.16 0.00 -5.23
C LEU A 167 -2.19 1.46 -5.72
N GLU A 168 -2.80 1.73 -6.87
CA GLU A 168 -3.06 3.09 -7.35
C GLU A 168 -3.96 3.85 -6.37
N HIS A 169 -5.04 3.22 -5.89
CA HIS A 169 -5.87 3.81 -4.84
C HIS A 169 -5.09 4.06 -3.55
N ALA A 170 -4.34 3.06 -3.07
CA ALA A 170 -3.54 3.19 -1.84
C ALA A 170 -2.42 4.23 -1.96
N THR A 171 -1.98 4.58 -3.18
CA THR A 171 -0.94 5.58 -3.42
C THR A 171 -1.47 6.96 -3.82
N SER A 172 -2.78 7.12 -4.05
CA SER A 172 -3.38 8.41 -4.46
C SER A 172 -3.31 9.47 -3.35
N GLY A 173 -3.42 9.04 -2.08
CA GLY A 173 -3.28 9.91 -0.91
C GLY A 173 -1.86 10.50 -0.75
N SER A 174 -1.81 11.74 -0.30
CA SER A 174 -0.58 12.49 -0.03
C SER A 174 -0.05 12.29 1.40
N LEU A 175 -0.89 11.83 2.33
CA LEU A 175 -0.51 11.61 3.72
C LEU A 175 0.15 10.24 3.90
N LEU A 176 1.15 10.19 4.80
CA LEU A 176 1.88 8.98 5.18
C LEU A 176 1.45 8.41 6.55
N SER A 177 0.49 9.05 7.21
CA SER A 177 -0.07 8.62 8.49
C SER A 177 -1.52 9.02 8.57
N SER A 178 -2.33 8.24 9.31
CA SER A 178 -3.69 8.65 9.61
C SER A 178 -3.65 9.93 10.48
N PRO A 179 -4.37 11.00 10.10
CA PRO A 179 -4.49 12.21 10.91
C PRO A 179 -5.25 11.89 12.20
N LYS A 180 -4.63 12.11 13.35
CA LYS A 180 -5.23 11.87 14.68
C LYS A 180 -6.08 13.05 15.20
N PHE A 181 -6.29 14.08 14.38
CA PHE A 181 -6.97 15.32 14.79
C PHE A 181 -8.39 15.09 15.31
N THR A 182 -9.11 14.09 14.80
CA THR A 182 -10.48 13.81 15.25
C THR A 182 -10.53 13.43 16.72
N ARG A 183 -9.60 12.59 17.20
CA ARG A 183 -9.53 12.24 18.64
C ARG A 183 -9.16 13.43 19.50
N LEU A 184 -8.20 14.25 19.08
CA LEU A 184 -7.82 15.45 19.82
C LEU A 184 -8.99 16.45 19.94
N VAL A 185 -9.82 16.57 18.91
CA VAL A 185 -11.00 17.44 18.95
C VAL A 185 -12.13 16.82 19.77
N GLU A 186 -12.37 15.50 19.64
CA GLU A 186 -13.32 14.75 20.48
C GLU A 186 -12.94 14.81 21.97
N GLU A 187 -11.67 14.60 22.32
CA GLU A 187 -11.14 14.71 23.68
C GLU A 187 -11.33 16.12 24.25
N VAL A 188 -11.07 17.18 23.47
CA VAL A 188 -11.30 18.57 23.90
C VAL A 188 -12.80 18.89 24.06
N ILE A 189 -13.67 18.30 23.23
CA ILE A 189 -15.13 18.46 23.37
C ILE A 189 -15.64 17.69 24.60
N GLU A 190 -15.12 16.49 24.89
CA GLU A 190 -15.46 15.72 26.09
C GLU A 190 -14.97 16.41 27.37
N GLU A 191 -13.75 16.95 27.38
CA GLU A 191 -13.22 17.73 28.52
C GLU A 191 -14.00 19.03 28.76
N SER A 192 -14.53 19.67 27.71
CA SER A 192 -15.33 20.90 27.84
C SER A 192 -16.81 20.66 28.18
N THR A 193 -17.29 19.41 28.09
CA THR A 193 -18.68 19.02 28.44
C THR A 193 -18.78 18.30 29.79
N GLY A 194 -17.65 18.03 30.46
CA GLY A 194 -17.62 17.59 31.85
C GLY A 194 -18.05 18.72 32.81
N GLU A 195 -19.34 18.79 33.12
CA GLU A 195 -19.86 19.59 34.23
C GLU A 195 -19.12 19.26 35.54
N PRO A 196 -18.65 20.25 36.31
CA PRO A 196 -18.17 19.98 37.67
C PRO A 196 -19.32 19.40 38.50
N PRO A 197 -19.06 18.45 39.42
CA PRO A 197 -20.09 18.00 40.34
C PRO A 197 -20.66 19.21 41.05
N ALA A 198 -21.97 19.40 40.96
CA ALA A 198 -22.66 20.44 41.71
C ALA A 198 -22.31 20.25 43.18
N ASP A 199 -21.56 21.21 43.74
CA ASP A 199 -21.30 21.31 45.16
C ASP A 199 -22.66 21.37 45.88
N GLY A 200 -23.05 20.23 46.44
CA GLY A 200 -24.20 20.11 47.31
C GLY A 200 -23.87 20.70 48.67
N GLU A 201 -23.97 22.03 48.79
CA GLU A 201 -24.14 22.70 50.08
C GLU A 201 -25.63 22.66 50.48
N ALA A 202 -25.92 21.86 51.52
CA ALA A 202 -26.67 22.19 52.74
C ALA A 202 -27.26 20.93 53.40
#